data_AF-A0A970JG87-F1
#
_entry.id   AF-A0A970JG87-F1
#
_cell.length_a   1.000
_cell.length_b   1.000
_cell.length_c   1.000
_cell.angle_alpha   90.00
_cell.angle_beta   90.00
_cell.angle_gamma   90.00
#
_symmetry.space_group_name_H-M   'P 1'
#
loop_
_entity.id
_entity.type
_entity.pdbx_description
1 polymer ?
#
loop_
_entity_poly.entity_id
_entity_poly.type
_entity_poly.pdbx_seq_one_letter_code
_entity_poly.pdbx_strand_id
1 'polypeptide(L)'
;MKKPALILLFFIVFAAWLGAASIQANLGLYFGQQEAKLSQPVSIVNGSILVPLQLVTDYLGGRVTWSVKGEKVELEFPNLTITMHVGQESALVNSTSYRLDVPVEFSQGDLMVPLRFIVDHLGLSLGFDEKTGALVVHGGFLDGAGTSVPATSVHAPQPEPDLKDIIYIGGPRSRVFVDVAKYSGYQTMLLTNPDRLVLDLFGVSGDALPDRVVNGLIVQRIRSSLFDGNTVRIVFDLNAATGYKISPWPEGGLEVEFNHQLMDIGFERRDDGPTLLLEVTDRPHIEVINLVDPVRLVLDLHDTTLIGSAVEFAVDDPAVRRVRVSQNNPAVARIVLELNAPVTLWDVTGGDGRYTLTLFEGTAAEAQAKREALAREALEREERLRAEALKQAAAAAASAEALPDVERDGPVAGRVIMIDPGHGGSDPGAIGPYGTFEKEVNLAIALLLGALLEEAGAVVHYTRTDDVYVSIFQRPLMAQEAGAEIFVSVHANAYLDEHIARGTETLYNPNNEQNKILAECLQAGIVQELQLYDRGLRKRTDLAVLNGSKIPAALVEVAFLNHPDEEVLLRAPGFQAAAAKGLYNGIARYFAEHFPKEE
;
A
#
# COMPACT_ATOMS: atom_id res chain seq x y z
N MET A 1 60.50 6.84 -16.99
CA MET A 1 59.14 6.57 -17.53
C MET A 1 58.12 6.89 -16.45
N LYS A 2 57.48 8.07 -16.56
CA LYS A 2 56.50 8.62 -15.61
C LYS A 2 55.08 8.22 -16.05
N LYS A 3 54.57 7.03 -15.68
CA LYS A 3 53.25 6.58 -16.17
C LYS A 3 52.23 6.01 -15.15
N PRO A 4 52.54 5.53 -13.93
CA PRO A 4 51.49 5.03 -13.03
C PRO A 4 50.80 6.12 -12.19
N ALA A 5 51.52 7.11 -11.66
CA ALA A 5 50.91 8.24 -10.93
C ALA A 5 49.96 9.08 -11.80
N LEU A 6 50.24 9.14 -13.11
CA LEU A 6 49.35 9.78 -14.08
C LEU A 6 48.07 8.96 -14.28
N ILE A 7 48.08 7.63 -14.12
CA ILE A 7 46.89 6.78 -14.31
C ILE A 7 45.93 6.94 -13.14
N LEU A 8 46.38 6.96 -11.87
CA LEU A 8 45.49 7.18 -10.73
C LEU A 8 44.97 8.63 -10.68
N LEU A 9 45.81 9.62 -10.98
CA LEU A 9 45.37 11.01 -11.12
C LEU A 9 44.39 11.18 -12.30
N PHE A 10 44.61 10.45 -13.40
CA PHE A 10 43.68 10.42 -14.53
C PHE A 10 42.39 9.70 -14.14
N PHE A 11 42.39 8.63 -13.33
CA PHE A 11 41.18 7.95 -12.84
C PHE A 11 40.37 8.80 -11.86
N ILE A 12 41.02 9.53 -10.95
CA ILE A 12 40.35 10.45 -10.01
C ILE A 12 39.75 11.65 -10.76
N VAL A 13 40.48 12.21 -11.74
CA VAL A 13 39.98 13.32 -12.58
C VAL A 13 38.92 12.86 -13.58
N PHE A 14 39.00 11.63 -14.10
CA PHE A 14 38.04 11.06 -15.05
C PHE A 14 36.74 10.62 -14.37
N ALA A 15 36.79 10.10 -13.13
CA ALA A 15 35.62 9.81 -12.31
C ALA A 15 34.86 11.08 -11.89
N ALA A 16 35.55 12.22 -11.75
CA ALA A 16 34.91 13.51 -11.49
C ALA A 16 34.14 14.09 -12.70
N TRP A 17 34.35 13.56 -13.91
CA TRP A 17 33.69 14.03 -15.15
C TRP A 17 32.50 13.16 -15.59
N LEU A 18 32.39 11.93 -15.08
CA LEU A 18 31.26 11.03 -15.28
C LEU A 18 30.42 11.04 -13.99
N GLY A 19 29.30 11.75 -14.00
CA GLY A 19 28.42 11.86 -12.84
C GLY A 19 28.03 10.52 -12.21
N ALA A 20 28.01 10.51 -10.88
CA ALA A 20 27.31 9.60 -9.97
C ALA A 20 27.48 8.08 -10.18
N ALA A 21 28.67 7.61 -10.59
CA ALA A 21 29.01 6.19 -10.48
C ALA A 21 30.10 5.99 -9.41
N SER A 22 29.77 5.30 -8.32
CA SER A 22 30.75 4.87 -7.32
C SER A 22 31.67 3.79 -7.91
N ILE A 23 32.97 3.88 -7.65
CA ILE A 23 33.94 2.87 -8.08
C ILE A 23 34.39 2.09 -6.84
N GLN A 24 34.21 0.78 -6.86
CA GLN A 24 34.78 -0.13 -5.86
C GLN A 24 36.23 -0.47 -6.24
N ALA A 25 37.17 -0.24 -5.31
CA ALA A 25 38.57 -0.57 -5.51
C ALA A 25 39.02 -1.64 -4.51
N ASN A 26 39.67 -2.71 -5.00
CA ASN A 26 40.37 -3.67 -4.16
C ASN A 26 41.71 -3.07 -3.71
N LEU A 27 41.63 -2.09 -2.81
CA LEU A 27 42.76 -1.39 -2.23
C LEU A 27 42.93 -1.87 -0.79
N GLY A 28 44.14 -2.32 -0.43
CA GLY A 28 44.45 -2.60 0.97
C GLY A 28 44.39 -1.32 1.79
N LEU A 29 43.87 -1.39 3.03
CA LEU A 29 43.85 -0.27 3.98
C LEU A 29 44.59 -0.69 5.24
N TYR A 30 45.59 0.10 5.64
CA TYR A 30 46.40 -0.15 6.82
C TYR A 30 46.29 0.99 7.82
N PHE A 31 46.22 0.65 9.11
CA PHE A 31 46.39 1.59 10.21
C PHE A 31 47.75 1.30 10.86
N GLY A 32 48.73 2.17 10.60
CA GLY A 32 50.13 1.86 10.91
C GLY A 32 50.64 0.67 10.11
N GLN A 33 51.04 -0.41 10.80
CA GLN A 33 51.47 -1.67 10.17
C GLN A 33 50.35 -2.73 10.10
N GLN A 34 49.18 -2.47 10.67
CA GLN A 34 48.08 -3.42 10.75
C GLN A 34 47.12 -3.27 9.57
N GLU A 35 46.84 -4.37 8.88
CA GLU A 35 45.83 -4.40 7.81
C GLU A 35 44.42 -4.40 8.40
N ALA A 36 43.57 -3.53 7.87
CA ALA A 36 42.17 -3.45 8.25
C ALA A 36 41.39 -4.61 7.63
N LYS A 37 40.58 -5.29 8.45
CA LYS A 37 39.59 -6.24 7.96
C LYS A 37 38.38 -5.48 7.42
N LEU A 38 38.26 -5.44 6.10
CA LEU A 38 37.17 -4.79 5.40
C LEU A 38 35.99 -5.76 5.24
N SER A 39 34.80 -5.38 5.70
CA SER A 39 33.54 -6.10 5.41
C SER A 39 33.16 -6.00 3.93
N GLN A 40 33.55 -4.91 3.29
CA GLN A 40 33.39 -4.64 1.86
C GLN A 40 34.55 -3.77 1.33
N PRO A 41 34.85 -3.82 0.02
CA PRO A 41 35.92 -3.01 -0.58
C PRO A 41 35.76 -1.51 -0.31
N VAL A 42 36.86 -0.78 -0.32
CA VAL A 42 36.85 0.68 -0.17
C VAL A 42 36.08 1.31 -1.33
N SER A 43 35.17 2.23 -1.01
CA SER A 43 34.38 2.97 -2.01
C SER A 43 35.00 4.33 -2.28
N ILE A 44 35.10 4.69 -3.56
CA ILE A 44 35.57 6.01 -3.99
C ILE A 44 34.43 6.72 -4.71
N VAL A 45 33.99 7.84 -4.13
CA VAL A 45 32.91 8.67 -4.64
C VAL A 45 33.43 10.10 -4.77
N ASN A 46 33.40 10.68 -5.97
CA ASN A 46 33.91 12.04 -6.26
C ASN A 46 35.36 12.30 -5.76
N GLY A 47 36.20 11.26 -5.71
CA GLY A 47 37.58 11.35 -5.19
C GLY A 47 37.69 11.25 -3.66
N SER A 48 36.58 11.18 -2.93
CA SER A 48 36.52 10.90 -1.50
C SER A 48 36.50 9.39 -1.23
N ILE A 49 37.29 8.98 -0.24
CA ILE A 49 37.41 7.59 0.19
C ILE A 49 36.41 7.35 1.32
N LEU A 50 35.40 6.52 1.04
CA LEU A 50 34.41 6.10 2.00
C LEU A 50 34.74 4.71 2.54
N VAL A 51 34.64 4.55 3.86
CA VAL A 51 34.87 3.27 4.54
C VAL A 51 33.74 2.95 5.52
N PRO A 52 33.53 1.67 5.85
CA PRO A 52 32.56 1.29 6.88
C PRO A 52 32.90 1.95 8.21
N LEU A 53 31.89 2.53 8.87
CA LEU A 53 32.02 3.21 10.15
C LEU A 53 32.75 2.37 11.21
N GLN A 54 32.56 1.05 11.19
CA GLN A 54 33.19 0.10 12.11
C GLN A 54 34.73 0.17 12.10
N LEU A 55 35.36 0.55 10.98
CA LEU A 55 36.82 0.71 10.95
C LEU A 55 37.30 1.85 11.84
N VAL A 56 36.49 2.89 12.00
CA VAL A 56 36.80 4.03 12.86
C VAL A 56 36.76 3.60 14.33
N THR A 57 35.82 2.76 14.73
CA THR A 57 35.78 2.22 16.09
C THR A 57 36.92 1.24 16.35
N ASP A 58 37.18 0.35 15.40
CA ASP A 58 38.10 -0.77 15.60
C ASP A 58 39.57 -0.35 15.57
N TYR A 59 39.92 0.66 14.76
CA TYR A 59 41.31 1.04 14.51
C TYR A 59 41.65 2.47 14.91
N LEU A 60 40.67 3.37 15.03
CA LEU A 60 40.90 4.77 15.43
C LEU A 60 40.42 5.07 16.86
N GLY A 61 39.76 4.12 17.53
CA GLY A 61 39.45 4.18 18.96
C GLY A 61 38.32 5.14 19.36
N GLY A 62 37.48 5.54 18.42
CA GLY A 62 36.30 6.37 18.69
C GLY A 62 35.13 5.57 19.26
N ARG A 63 34.33 6.18 20.12
CA ARG A 63 33.01 5.66 20.51
C ARG A 63 31.96 6.17 19.53
N VAL A 64 31.04 5.31 19.15
CA VAL A 64 29.96 5.65 18.21
C VAL A 64 28.64 5.67 18.94
N THR A 65 27.89 6.74 18.75
CA THR A 65 26.48 6.82 19.11
C THR A 65 25.66 7.05 17.84
N TRP A 66 24.64 6.21 17.63
CA TRP A 66 23.71 6.33 16.51
C TRP A 66 22.31 6.71 17.02
N SER A 67 21.67 7.68 16.35
CA SER A 67 20.28 8.06 16.63
C SER A 67 19.37 7.77 15.44
N VAL A 68 18.45 6.83 15.64
CA VAL A 68 17.50 6.35 14.62
C VAL A 68 16.50 7.44 14.20
N LYS A 69 16.05 8.30 15.13
CA LYS A 69 15.02 9.32 14.87
C LYS A 69 15.54 10.52 14.04
N GLY A 70 16.84 10.68 13.90
CA GLY A 70 17.45 11.82 13.21
C GLY A 70 18.55 11.45 12.20
N GLU A 71 18.68 10.16 11.89
CA GLU A 71 19.72 9.59 11.00
C GLU A 71 21.12 10.16 11.28
N LYS A 72 21.45 10.30 12.57
CA LYS A 72 22.63 11.01 13.07
C LYS A 72 23.65 10.02 13.62
N VAL A 73 24.89 10.11 13.12
CA VAL A 73 26.06 9.45 13.70
C VAL A 73 26.91 10.45 14.48
N GLU A 74 27.33 10.07 15.67
CA GLU A 74 28.23 10.86 16.52
C GLU A 74 29.45 10.01 16.91
N LEU A 75 30.64 10.51 16.58
CA LEU A 75 31.94 9.91 16.86
C LEU A 75 32.60 10.68 18.00
N GLU A 76 32.81 10.04 19.14
CA GLU A 76 33.47 10.63 20.30
C GLU A 76 34.88 10.06 20.47
N PHE A 77 35.86 10.95 20.46
CA PHE A 77 37.25 10.70 20.81
C PHE A 77 37.60 11.54 22.05
N PRO A 78 38.71 11.26 22.76
CA PRO A 78 39.02 11.90 24.04
C PRO A 78 38.94 13.43 24.07
N ASN A 79 39.22 14.12 22.95
CA ASN A 79 39.16 15.59 22.84
C ASN A 79 38.41 16.09 21.58
N LEU A 80 37.64 15.22 20.92
CA LEU A 80 37.02 15.51 19.62
C LEU A 80 35.68 14.79 19.48
N THR A 81 34.63 15.52 19.15
CA THR A 81 33.34 14.96 18.77
C THR A 81 33.01 15.35 17.34
N ILE A 82 32.72 14.36 16.49
CA ILE A 82 32.30 14.55 15.11
C ILE A 82 30.85 14.08 14.96
N THR A 83 29.94 14.95 14.55
CA THR A 83 28.54 14.60 14.25
C THR A 83 28.27 14.73 12.76
N MET A 84 27.64 13.72 12.16
CA MET A 84 27.24 13.70 10.75
C MET A 84 25.80 13.15 10.63
N HIS A 85 25.08 13.58 9.60
CA HIS A 85 23.74 13.08 9.29
C HIS A 85 23.72 12.43 7.91
N VAL A 86 22.98 11.34 7.77
CA VAL A 86 22.87 10.63 6.49
C VAL A 86 22.31 11.55 5.42
N GLY A 87 22.95 11.53 4.25
CA GLY A 87 22.56 12.36 3.09
C GLY A 87 22.90 13.86 3.21
N GLN A 88 23.49 14.33 4.32
CA GLN A 88 23.88 15.74 4.48
C GLN A 88 25.36 15.99 4.17
N GLU A 89 25.66 16.99 3.33
CA GLU A 89 27.03 17.42 2.99
C GLU A 89 27.70 18.29 4.08
N SER A 90 27.28 18.15 5.34
CA SER A 90 27.84 18.91 6.45
C SER A 90 28.05 18.04 7.68
N ALA A 91 29.06 18.40 8.45
CA ALA A 91 29.41 17.77 9.70
C ALA A 91 29.67 18.83 10.77
N LEU A 92 29.48 18.47 12.05
CA LEU A 92 29.87 19.30 13.18
C LEU A 92 31.09 18.67 13.85
N VAL A 93 32.17 19.42 14.05
CA VAL A 93 33.34 19.01 14.82
C VAL A 93 33.48 19.93 16.03
N ASN A 94 33.31 19.38 17.24
CA ASN A 94 33.22 20.16 18.48
C ASN A 94 32.26 21.36 18.34
N SER A 95 31.07 21.11 17.77
CA SER A 95 30.01 22.09 17.49
C SER A 95 30.32 23.14 16.39
N THR A 96 31.48 23.07 15.73
CA THR A 96 31.80 23.92 14.58
C THR A 96 31.42 23.21 13.27
N SER A 97 30.74 23.90 12.35
CA SER A 97 30.29 23.29 11.10
C SER A 97 31.38 23.28 10.02
N TYR A 98 31.54 22.12 9.39
CA TYR A 98 32.44 21.87 8.26
C TYR A 98 31.65 21.24 7.11
N ARG A 99 32.11 21.49 5.88
CA ARG A 99 31.54 20.86 4.69
C ARG A 99 32.15 19.47 4.47
N LEU A 100 31.32 18.50 4.11
CA LEU A 100 31.73 17.20 3.60
C LEU A 100 31.69 17.23 2.06
N ASP A 101 32.76 16.74 1.43
CA ASP A 101 32.80 16.58 -0.03
C ASP A 101 31.85 15.49 -0.52
N VAL A 102 31.58 14.48 0.33
CA VAL A 102 30.58 13.43 0.12
C VAL A 102 29.88 13.14 1.45
N PRO A 103 28.53 13.11 1.49
CA PRO A 103 27.78 12.84 2.72
C PRO A 103 28.01 11.41 3.23
N VAL A 104 27.70 11.16 4.51
CA VAL A 104 27.64 9.78 5.01
C VAL A 104 26.40 9.08 4.41
N GLU A 105 26.57 7.85 3.95
CA GLU A 105 25.53 7.11 3.23
C GLU A 105 25.59 5.62 3.54
N PHE A 106 24.47 4.92 3.33
CA PHE A 106 24.46 3.46 3.44
C PHE A 106 24.86 2.82 2.12
N SER A 107 25.80 1.88 2.18
CA SER A 107 26.18 1.04 1.03
C SER A 107 26.34 -0.40 1.48
N GLN A 108 25.64 -1.31 0.79
CA GLN A 108 25.64 -2.75 1.07
C GLN A 108 25.37 -3.10 2.55
N GLY A 109 24.58 -2.27 3.24
CA GLY A 109 24.19 -2.49 4.64
C GLY A 109 25.11 -1.85 5.69
N ASP A 110 26.29 -1.35 5.33
CA ASP A 110 27.13 -0.58 6.26
C ASP A 110 26.93 0.94 6.08
N LEU A 111 27.04 1.70 7.18
CA LEU A 111 27.16 3.16 7.09
C LEU A 111 28.58 3.52 6.67
N MET A 112 28.70 4.16 5.53
CA MET A 112 29.96 4.57 4.93
C MET A 112 30.28 6.01 5.31
N VAL A 113 31.49 6.23 5.82
CA VAL A 113 31.95 7.53 6.31
C VAL A 113 33.21 8.01 5.58
N PRO A 114 33.37 9.33 5.34
CA PRO A 114 34.57 9.88 4.70
C PRO A 114 35.82 9.71 5.57
N LEU A 115 36.68 8.75 5.21
CA LEU A 115 37.86 8.38 5.99
C LEU A 115 38.81 9.57 6.19
N ARG A 116 39.06 10.33 5.11
CA ARG A 116 39.99 11.46 5.13
C ARG A 116 39.52 12.57 6.08
N PHE A 117 38.22 12.90 6.05
CA PHE A 117 37.65 13.92 6.92
C PHE A 117 37.88 13.57 8.40
N ILE A 118 37.69 12.30 8.78
CA ILE A 118 37.88 11.83 10.16
C ILE A 118 39.37 11.83 10.53
N VAL A 119 40.22 11.29 9.67
CA VAL A 119 41.68 11.18 9.87
C VAL A 119 42.33 12.56 10.04
N ASP A 120 41.98 13.53 9.19
CA ASP A 120 42.54 14.88 9.23
C ASP A 120 42.17 15.60 10.55
N HIS A 121 40.93 15.45 11.04
CA HIS A 121 40.50 16.07 12.31
C HIS A 121 41.05 15.37 13.56
N LEU A 122 41.46 14.10 13.44
CA LEU A 122 42.22 13.41 14.48
C LEU A 122 43.72 13.79 14.49
N GLY A 123 44.17 14.63 13.55
CA GLY A 123 45.59 14.99 13.41
C GLY A 123 46.45 13.86 12.86
N LEU A 124 45.83 12.88 12.22
CA LEU A 124 46.49 11.76 11.53
C LEU A 124 46.72 12.14 10.05
N SER A 125 47.45 11.30 9.32
CA SER A 125 47.68 11.50 7.88
C SER A 125 47.33 10.25 7.08
N LEU A 126 46.63 10.43 5.96
CA LEU A 126 46.32 9.37 5.00
C LEU A 126 47.29 9.43 3.83
N GLY A 127 48.10 8.39 3.66
CA GLY A 127 49.07 8.22 2.57
C GLY A 127 48.72 7.07 1.64
N PHE A 128 49.40 7.02 0.49
CA PHE A 128 49.33 5.90 -0.46
C PHE A 128 50.72 5.31 -0.66
N ASP A 129 50.87 4.00 -0.41
CA ASP A 129 52.11 3.28 -0.68
C ASP A 129 52.14 2.79 -2.13
N GLU A 130 52.96 3.45 -2.95
CA GLU A 130 53.07 3.16 -4.38
C GLU A 130 53.63 1.76 -4.70
N LYS A 131 54.31 1.09 -3.76
CA LYS A 131 54.88 -0.25 -3.99
C LYS A 131 53.84 -1.34 -3.79
N THR A 132 52.98 -1.19 -2.79
CA THR A 132 51.97 -2.20 -2.41
C THR A 132 50.59 -1.86 -2.95
N GLY A 133 50.36 -0.63 -3.41
CA GLY A 133 49.06 -0.19 -3.90
C GLY A 133 48.03 -0.06 -2.79
N ALA A 134 48.44 0.30 -1.56
CA ALA A 134 47.59 0.35 -0.38
C ALA A 134 47.48 1.76 0.20
N LEU A 135 46.34 2.04 0.84
CA LEU A 135 46.16 3.23 1.69
C LEU A 135 46.73 2.95 3.07
N VAL A 136 47.43 3.93 3.64
CA VAL A 136 48.02 3.80 4.97
C VAL A 136 47.69 5.04 5.80
N VAL A 137 47.07 4.84 6.96
CA VAL A 137 46.85 5.88 7.97
C VAL A 137 48.04 5.90 8.93
N HIS A 138 48.71 7.05 9.02
CA HIS A 138 49.88 7.28 9.88
C HIS A 138 49.59 8.29 10.99
N GLY A 139 50.01 7.96 12.22
CA GLY A 139 50.03 8.86 13.37
C GLY A 139 50.15 8.09 14.69
N GLY A 140 50.17 8.80 15.82
CA GLY A 140 50.29 8.19 17.16
C GLY A 140 48.96 7.57 17.60
N PHE A 141 48.86 6.25 17.55
CA PHE A 141 47.73 5.50 18.11
C PHE A 141 47.90 5.41 19.64
N LEU A 142 46.83 5.55 20.42
CA LEU A 142 46.91 5.47 21.88
C LEU A 142 47.22 4.02 22.30
N ASP A 143 48.41 3.79 22.87
CA ASP A 143 48.86 2.49 23.34
C ASP A 143 48.11 2.00 24.59
N GLY A 144 47.64 0.76 24.55
CA GLY A 144 47.74 -0.14 25.70
C GLY A 144 46.46 -0.47 26.50
N ALA A 145 46.21 -1.78 26.58
CA ALA A 145 45.20 -2.45 27.38
C ALA A 145 45.30 -2.22 28.90
N GLY A 146 44.15 -2.31 29.60
CA GLY A 146 44.07 -2.80 30.98
C GLY A 146 43.14 -2.02 31.91
N THR A 147 41.93 -2.53 32.15
CA THR A 147 41.45 -2.99 33.48
C THR A 147 39.96 -3.33 33.43
N SER A 148 39.65 -4.60 33.68
CA SER A 148 38.31 -5.10 33.92
C SER A 148 37.81 -4.63 35.28
N VAL A 149 36.73 -3.84 35.29
CA VAL A 149 35.90 -3.59 36.49
C VAL A 149 34.74 -4.60 36.45
N PRO A 150 34.40 -5.28 37.55
CA PRO A 150 33.26 -6.19 37.56
C PRO A 150 31.97 -5.36 37.50
N ALA A 151 31.34 -5.32 36.33
CA ALA A 151 29.98 -4.83 36.22
C ALA A 151 29.04 -5.94 36.70
N THR A 152 28.43 -5.67 37.85
CA THR A 152 27.22 -6.30 38.37
C THR A 152 26.28 -6.64 37.21
N SER A 153 25.86 -7.89 37.13
CA SER A 153 24.87 -8.37 36.16
C SER A 153 23.56 -7.59 36.34
N VAL A 154 23.36 -6.56 35.54
CA VAL A 154 22.04 -6.13 35.13
C VAL A 154 21.74 -6.98 33.89
N HIS A 155 20.74 -7.84 33.99
CA HIS A 155 20.21 -8.54 32.83
C HIS A 155 19.71 -7.44 31.88
N ALA A 156 20.47 -7.15 30.83
CA ALA A 156 19.92 -6.43 29.69
C ALA A 156 18.71 -7.26 29.21
N PRO A 157 17.57 -6.63 28.87
CA PRO A 157 16.57 -7.35 28.11
C PRO A 157 17.30 -7.96 26.91
N GLN A 158 17.13 -9.27 26.72
CA GLN A 158 17.67 -9.98 25.57
C GLN A 158 17.37 -9.13 24.33
N PRO A 159 18.33 -8.89 23.41
CA PRO A 159 17.96 -8.29 22.13
C PRO A 159 16.81 -9.13 21.56
N GLU A 160 15.67 -8.49 21.30
CA GLU A 160 14.54 -9.20 20.70
C GLU A 160 15.04 -9.88 19.41
N PRO A 161 14.60 -11.12 19.12
CA PRO A 161 14.99 -11.79 17.90
C PRO A 161 14.55 -10.95 16.69
N ASP A 162 15.39 -10.88 15.66
CA ASP A 162 15.09 -10.06 14.49
C ASP A 162 13.87 -10.59 13.74
N LEU A 163 13.72 -11.92 13.65
CA LEU A 163 12.49 -12.57 13.21
C LEU A 163 11.57 -12.75 14.41
N LYS A 164 10.44 -12.04 14.41
CA LYS A 164 9.49 -12.00 15.52
C LYS A 164 8.37 -13.03 15.36
N ASP A 165 7.73 -13.09 14.19
CA ASP A 165 6.66 -14.04 13.89
C ASP A 165 6.50 -14.28 12.38
N ILE A 166 5.82 -15.36 12.02
CA ILE A 166 5.34 -15.62 10.66
C ILE A 166 3.85 -15.93 10.72
N ILE A 167 3.06 -14.99 10.21
CA ILE A 167 1.61 -14.96 10.35
C ILE A 167 0.96 -15.28 9.00
N TYR A 168 0.31 -16.44 8.91
CA TYR A 168 -0.58 -16.73 7.79
C TYR A 168 -1.89 -15.95 7.95
N ILE A 169 -2.19 -15.08 6.98
CA ILE A 169 -3.38 -14.22 6.97
C ILE A 169 -4.51 -14.89 6.16
N GLY A 170 -4.18 -15.63 5.10
CA GLY A 170 -5.17 -16.16 4.15
C GLY A 170 -5.71 -15.06 3.23
N GLY A 171 -7.00 -15.13 2.87
CA GLY A 171 -7.66 -14.22 1.93
C GLY A 171 -7.78 -14.79 0.50
N PRO A 172 -8.40 -14.02 -0.43
CA PRO A 172 -8.62 -14.44 -1.81
C PRO A 172 -7.31 -14.76 -2.55
N ARG A 173 -6.29 -13.96 -2.29
CA ARG A 173 -4.90 -14.30 -2.50
C ARG A 173 -4.36 -14.68 -1.13
N SER A 174 -3.89 -15.92 -0.97
CA SER A 174 -3.33 -16.35 0.32
C SER A 174 -2.14 -15.45 0.64
N ARG A 175 -2.11 -14.86 1.84
CA ARG A 175 -1.02 -13.97 2.28
C ARG A 175 -0.33 -14.51 3.51
N VAL A 176 0.98 -14.29 3.57
CA VAL A 176 1.79 -14.51 4.77
C VAL A 176 2.56 -13.24 5.08
N PHE A 177 2.41 -12.76 6.30
CA PHE A 177 3.24 -11.69 6.83
C PHE A 177 4.41 -12.28 7.63
N VAL A 178 5.62 -11.86 7.28
CA VAL A 178 6.84 -12.19 8.00
C VAL A 178 7.22 -10.95 8.81
N ASP A 179 6.96 -11.01 10.11
CA ASP A 179 7.29 -9.94 11.04
C ASP A 179 8.78 -10.03 11.37
N VAL A 180 9.55 -9.14 10.75
CA VAL A 180 10.99 -9.07 10.93
C VAL A 180 11.39 -7.62 11.21
N ALA A 181 12.08 -7.41 12.33
CA ALA A 181 12.50 -6.10 12.83
C ALA A 181 13.53 -5.44 11.91
N LYS A 182 14.45 -6.23 11.35
CA LYS A 182 15.47 -5.80 10.40
C LYS A 182 15.91 -6.96 9.52
N TYR A 183 16.15 -6.67 8.25
CA TYR A 183 16.79 -7.56 7.30
C TYR A 183 17.56 -6.69 6.30
N SER A 184 18.66 -7.22 5.76
CA SER A 184 19.52 -6.53 4.79
C SER A 184 19.16 -6.85 3.34
N GLY A 185 18.35 -7.89 3.13
CA GLY A 185 17.84 -8.30 1.84
C GLY A 185 17.17 -9.66 1.93
N TYR A 186 16.62 -10.13 0.80
CA TYR A 186 16.07 -11.46 0.70
C TYR A 186 16.31 -12.07 -0.67
N GLN A 187 16.27 -13.40 -0.73
CA GLN A 187 16.27 -14.18 -1.97
C GLN A 187 15.14 -15.20 -1.93
N THR A 188 14.54 -15.48 -3.09
CA THR A 188 13.52 -16.51 -3.20
C THR A 188 13.89 -17.60 -4.20
N MET A 189 13.31 -18.78 -3.99
CA MET A 189 13.39 -19.90 -4.92
C MET A 189 12.10 -20.71 -4.87
N LEU A 190 11.45 -20.87 -6.03
CA LEU A 190 10.32 -21.80 -6.18
C LEU A 190 10.86 -23.17 -6.60
N LEU A 191 10.62 -24.16 -5.76
CA LEU A 191 10.96 -25.56 -6.00
C LEU A 191 9.72 -26.31 -6.45
N THR A 192 9.92 -27.29 -7.33
CA THR A 192 8.88 -28.24 -7.75
C THR A 192 9.27 -29.65 -7.31
N ASN A 193 8.30 -30.50 -6.95
CA ASN A 193 8.50 -31.90 -6.53
C ASN A 193 9.38 -32.11 -5.27
N PRO A 194 8.86 -31.87 -4.05
CA PRO A 194 7.56 -31.27 -3.72
C PRO A 194 7.59 -29.75 -3.88
N ASP A 195 6.42 -29.17 -4.13
CA ASP A 195 6.26 -27.75 -4.41
C ASP A 195 6.49 -26.92 -3.15
N ARG A 196 7.46 -26.00 -3.22
CA ARG A 196 7.87 -25.17 -2.09
C ARG A 196 8.31 -23.79 -2.54
N LEU A 197 7.93 -22.76 -1.80
CA LEU A 197 8.61 -21.45 -1.88
C LEU A 197 9.64 -21.38 -0.75
N VAL A 198 10.89 -21.13 -1.10
CA VAL A 198 11.98 -20.84 -0.15
C VAL A 198 12.22 -19.33 -0.17
N LEU A 199 12.27 -18.71 1.01
CA LEU A 199 12.60 -17.31 1.23
C LEU A 199 13.76 -17.24 2.21
N ASP A 200 14.93 -16.80 1.73
CA ASP A 200 16.11 -16.57 2.55
C ASP A 200 16.16 -15.08 2.92
N LEU A 201 16.20 -14.78 4.22
CA LEU A 201 16.32 -13.44 4.76
C LEU A 201 17.74 -13.23 5.29
N PHE A 202 18.46 -12.26 4.72
CA PHE A 202 19.84 -11.96 5.07
C PHE A 202 19.92 -10.91 6.17
N GLY A 203 20.91 -11.00 7.06
CA GLY A 203 21.10 -10.01 8.13
C GLY A 203 20.10 -10.15 9.27
N VAL A 204 19.47 -11.33 9.39
CA VAL A 204 18.48 -11.65 10.43
C VAL A 204 19.16 -12.54 11.46
N SER A 205 19.24 -12.06 12.70
CA SER A 205 19.79 -12.79 13.84
C SER A 205 18.68 -13.31 14.77
N GLY A 206 18.90 -14.46 15.41
CA GLY A 206 17.95 -15.09 16.33
C GLY A 206 17.69 -16.56 16.00
N ASP A 207 16.88 -17.20 16.85
CA ASP A 207 16.47 -18.59 16.68
C ASP A 207 15.37 -18.73 15.62
N ALA A 208 15.32 -19.91 14.99
CA ALA A 208 14.21 -20.26 14.11
C ALA A 208 12.90 -20.40 14.89
N LEU A 209 11.81 -19.93 14.29
CA LEU A 209 10.45 -20.16 14.76
C LEU A 209 10.01 -21.60 14.50
N PRO A 210 9.16 -22.19 15.38
CA PRO A 210 8.69 -23.56 15.22
C PRO A 210 7.86 -23.74 13.95
N ASP A 211 7.91 -24.97 13.40
CA ASP A 211 7.06 -25.39 12.28
C ASP A 211 5.57 -25.15 12.58
N ARG A 212 4.87 -24.53 11.62
CA ARG A 212 3.44 -24.25 11.71
C ARG A 212 2.68 -24.90 10.55
N VAL A 213 1.83 -25.87 10.85
CA VAL A 213 0.88 -26.43 9.89
C VAL A 213 -0.28 -25.44 9.73
N VAL A 214 -0.54 -25.02 8.49
CA VAL A 214 -1.55 -24.02 8.16
C VAL A 214 -2.79 -24.67 7.55
N ASN A 215 -2.61 -25.69 6.69
CA ASN A 215 -3.68 -26.32 5.91
C ASN A 215 -4.51 -25.33 5.07
N GLY A 216 -3.86 -24.28 4.54
CA GLY A 216 -4.50 -23.35 3.61
C GLY A 216 -4.66 -23.96 2.22
N LEU A 217 -5.39 -23.26 1.33
CA LEU A 217 -5.63 -23.72 -0.04
C LEU A 217 -4.33 -23.88 -0.83
N ILE A 218 -3.39 -22.93 -0.70
CA ILE A 218 -2.09 -22.99 -1.36
C ILE A 218 -0.92 -23.28 -0.41
N VAL A 219 -0.92 -22.71 0.80
CA VAL A 219 0.14 -22.93 1.81
C VAL A 219 -0.28 -24.02 2.79
N GLN A 220 0.40 -25.17 2.76
CA GLN A 220 0.13 -26.28 3.65
C GLN A 220 0.80 -26.10 5.01
N ARG A 221 2.08 -25.74 5.01
CA ARG A 221 2.92 -25.62 6.20
C ARG A 221 3.96 -24.53 5.99
N ILE A 222 4.31 -23.83 7.06
CA ILE A 222 5.38 -22.84 7.09
C ILE A 222 6.44 -23.35 8.07
N ARG A 223 7.69 -23.29 7.65
CA ARG A 223 8.85 -23.69 8.46
C ARG A 223 9.88 -22.59 8.45
N SER A 224 10.65 -22.48 9.51
CA SER A 224 11.83 -21.64 9.50
C SER A 224 13.03 -22.38 10.08
N SER A 225 14.22 -22.02 9.61
CA SER A 225 15.48 -22.56 10.09
C SER A 225 16.56 -21.52 9.93
N LEU A 226 17.51 -21.47 10.87
CA LEU A 226 18.75 -20.75 10.68
C LEU A 226 19.56 -21.48 9.59
N PHE A 227 19.67 -20.87 8.42
CA PHE A 227 20.37 -21.47 7.27
C PHE A 227 21.89 -21.37 7.47
N ASP A 228 22.34 -20.23 7.97
CA ASP A 228 23.69 -19.96 8.44
C ASP A 228 23.66 -18.87 9.53
N GLY A 229 24.81 -18.48 10.08
CA GLY A 229 24.89 -17.55 11.22
C GLY A 229 24.32 -16.14 11.00
N ASN A 230 23.89 -15.79 9.78
CA ASN A 230 23.30 -14.49 9.46
C ASN A 230 22.11 -14.57 8.48
N THR A 231 21.58 -15.78 8.24
CA THR A 231 20.52 -16.02 7.25
C THR A 231 19.43 -16.90 7.85
N VAL A 232 18.21 -16.40 7.89
CA VAL A 232 17.03 -17.20 8.25
C VAL A 232 16.31 -17.64 6.97
N ARG A 233 16.16 -18.94 6.81
CA ARG A 233 15.40 -19.54 5.71
C ARG A 233 13.99 -19.85 6.17
N ILE A 234 13.01 -19.32 5.47
CA ILE A 234 11.59 -19.63 5.59
C ILE A 234 11.19 -20.50 4.41
N VAL A 235 10.52 -21.62 4.69
CA VAL A 235 10.03 -22.55 3.67
C VAL A 235 8.52 -22.68 3.78
N PHE A 236 7.83 -22.30 2.73
CA PHE A 236 6.41 -22.54 2.53
C PHE A 236 6.28 -23.87 1.78
N ASP A 237 5.74 -24.90 2.43
CA ASP A 237 5.32 -26.13 1.76
C ASP A 237 3.97 -25.86 1.09
N LEU A 238 3.90 -26.07 -0.23
CA LEU A 238 2.77 -25.66 -1.06
C LEU A 238 1.98 -26.87 -1.57
N ASN A 239 0.68 -26.69 -1.73
CA ASN A 239 -0.19 -27.70 -2.37
C ASN A 239 -0.01 -27.73 -3.89
N ALA A 240 0.49 -26.65 -4.49
CA ALA A 240 0.83 -26.54 -5.91
C ALA A 240 1.87 -25.44 -6.14
N ALA A 241 2.71 -25.57 -7.16
CA ALA A 241 3.61 -24.51 -7.60
C ALA A 241 2.81 -23.28 -8.07
N THR A 242 3.14 -22.11 -7.53
CA THR A 242 2.33 -20.89 -7.67
C THR A 242 3.20 -19.65 -7.86
N GLY A 243 2.66 -18.64 -8.54
CA GLY A 243 3.20 -17.29 -8.57
C GLY A 243 3.04 -16.60 -7.21
N TYR A 244 3.93 -15.65 -6.94
CA TYR A 244 3.92 -14.89 -5.70
C TYR A 244 4.56 -13.51 -5.91
N LYS A 245 4.20 -12.57 -5.03
CA LYS A 245 4.79 -11.25 -4.91
C LYS A 245 5.30 -11.06 -3.49
N ILE A 246 6.46 -10.44 -3.34
CA ILE A 246 6.99 -10.01 -2.05
C ILE A 246 7.03 -8.50 -1.99
N SER A 247 6.41 -7.93 -0.96
CA SER A 247 6.34 -6.48 -0.74
C SER A 247 6.89 -6.14 0.66
N PRO A 248 7.80 -5.17 0.79
CA PRO A 248 8.14 -4.61 2.08
C PRO A 248 6.92 -3.96 2.73
N TRP A 249 6.77 -4.11 4.05
CA TRP A 249 5.70 -3.47 4.79
C TRP A 249 6.15 -2.13 5.41
N PRO A 250 5.34 -1.05 5.38
CA PRO A 250 5.78 0.30 5.76
C PRO A 250 6.35 0.46 7.18
N GLU A 251 5.92 -0.40 8.13
CA GLU A 251 6.35 -0.35 9.54
C GLU A 251 7.38 -1.44 9.91
N GLY A 252 7.88 -2.19 8.92
CA GLY A 252 8.78 -3.33 9.11
C GLY A 252 8.11 -4.66 8.74
N GLY A 253 8.90 -5.64 8.30
CA GLY A 253 8.42 -6.94 7.81
C GLY A 253 8.29 -7.07 6.29
N LEU A 254 7.87 -8.25 5.86
CA LEU A 254 7.63 -8.62 4.46
C LEU A 254 6.26 -9.28 4.32
N GLU A 255 5.49 -8.86 3.32
CA GLU A 255 4.27 -9.58 2.90
C GLU A 255 4.61 -10.47 1.69
N VAL A 256 4.27 -11.75 1.79
CA VAL A 256 4.28 -12.71 0.69
C VAL A 256 2.83 -12.94 0.28
N GLU A 257 2.48 -12.51 -0.92
CA GLU A 257 1.15 -12.69 -1.51
C GLU A 257 1.23 -13.72 -2.63
N PHE A 258 0.43 -14.78 -2.56
CA PHE A 258 0.34 -15.82 -3.59
C PHE A 258 -0.73 -15.47 -4.64
N ASN A 259 -0.77 -16.21 -5.74
CA ASN A 259 -1.82 -16.09 -6.76
C ASN A 259 -3.24 -16.35 -6.22
N HIS A 260 -4.26 -16.09 -7.02
CA HIS A 260 -5.60 -16.64 -6.82
C HIS A 260 -5.59 -18.16 -6.98
N GLN A 261 -6.59 -18.83 -6.42
CA GLN A 261 -6.78 -20.27 -6.58
C GLN A 261 -8.02 -20.54 -7.44
N LEU A 262 -7.86 -21.33 -8.51
CA LEU A 262 -8.96 -21.94 -9.26
C LEU A 262 -9.19 -23.33 -8.69
N MET A 263 -10.33 -23.55 -8.04
CA MET A 263 -10.65 -24.82 -7.36
C MET A 263 -11.51 -25.72 -8.24
N ASP A 264 -12.45 -25.15 -8.98
CA ASP A 264 -13.39 -25.93 -9.78
C ASP A 264 -13.80 -25.20 -11.06
N ILE A 265 -14.19 -26.00 -12.05
CA ILE A 265 -14.71 -25.53 -13.32
C ILE A 265 -15.82 -26.45 -13.83
N GLY A 266 -16.97 -25.86 -14.11
CA GLY A 266 -18.11 -26.47 -14.77
C GLY A 266 -18.36 -25.88 -16.16
N PHE A 267 -19.19 -26.58 -16.92
CA PHE A 267 -19.71 -26.10 -18.18
C PHE A 267 -21.22 -26.35 -18.24
N GLU A 268 -21.96 -25.37 -18.73
CA GLU A 268 -23.37 -25.52 -19.06
C GLU A 268 -23.76 -24.63 -20.25
N ARG A 269 -24.90 -24.92 -20.88
CA ARG A 269 -25.49 -24.05 -21.90
C ARG A 269 -26.68 -23.33 -21.30
N ARG A 270 -26.67 -22.01 -21.37
CA ARG A 270 -27.76 -21.11 -20.94
C ARG A 270 -28.44 -20.47 -22.15
N ASP A 271 -29.51 -19.71 -21.90
CA ASP A 271 -30.28 -19.02 -22.95
C ASP A 271 -29.42 -18.00 -23.74
N ASP A 272 -28.38 -17.45 -23.11
CA ASP A 272 -27.45 -16.49 -23.68
C ASP A 272 -26.20 -17.12 -24.32
N GLY A 273 -26.02 -18.44 -24.20
CA GLY A 273 -24.96 -19.19 -24.89
C GLY A 273 -24.22 -20.21 -24.02
N PRO A 274 -23.14 -20.80 -24.56
CA PRO A 274 -22.23 -21.66 -23.81
C PRO A 274 -21.60 -20.89 -22.65
N THR A 275 -21.50 -21.52 -21.48
CA THR A 275 -21.10 -20.85 -20.23
C THR A 275 -20.14 -21.73 -19.43
N LEU A 276 -19.06 -21.12 -18.93
CA LEU A 276 -18.18 -21.73 -17.95
C LEU A 276 -18.51 -21.22 -16.55
N LEU A 277 -18.57 -22.13 -15.59
CA LEU A 277 -18.78 -21.83 -14.17
C LEU A 277 -17.48 -22.06 -13.44
N LEU A 278 -16.90 -21.01 -12.86
CA LEU A 278 -15.60 -21.05 -12.23
C LEU A 278 -15.77 -20.86 -10.72
N GLU A 279 -15.17 -21.75 -9.93
CA GLU A 279 -14.88 -21.47 -8.52
C GLU A 279 -13.44 -20.97 -8.46
N VAL A 280 -13.24 -19.66 -8.26
CA VAL A 280 -11.94 -19.01 -8.15
C VAL A 280 -11.99 -18.02 -7.00
N THR A 281 -10.97 -18.00 -6.15
CA THR A 281 -10.98 -17.20 -4.92
C THR A 281 -11.22 -15.71 -5.12
N ASP A 282 -10.87 -15.14 -6.28
CA ASP A 282 -11.25 -13.80 -6.72
C ASP A 282 -11.32 -13.71 -8.26
N ARG A 283 -11.72 -12.55 -8.81
CA ARG A 283 -11.88 -12.35 -10.26
C ARG A 283 -10.51 -12.35 -10.93
N PRO A 284 -10.19 -13.34 -11.79
CA PRO A 284 -8.89 -13.38 -12.46
C PRO A 284 -8.86 -12.41 -13.64
N HIS A 285 -7.68 -11.87 -13.95
CA HIS A 285 -7.44 -11.18 -15.21
C HIS A 285 -7.32 -12.22 -16.34
N ILE A 286 -8.19 -12.14 -17.34
CA ILE A 286 -8.30 -13.15 -18.41
C ILE A 286 -7.78 -12.58 -19.73
N GLU A 287 -6.74 -13.21 -20.27
CA GLU A 287 -6.30 -13.00 -21.65
C GLU A 287 -6.96 -14.01 -22.58
N VAL A 288 -7.52 -13.52 -23.69
CA VAL A 288 -8.28 -14.33 -24.65
C VAL A 288 -7.47 -14.53 -25.93
N ILE A 289 -7.21 -15.79 -26.29
CA ILE A 289 -6.43 -16.16 -27.47
C ILE A 289 -7.26 -17.10 -28.35
N ASN A 290 -7.45 -16.72 -29.62
CA ASN A 290 -8.17 -17.53 -30.60
C ASN A 290 -7.18 -18.26 -31.50
N LEU A 291 -7.33 -19.58 -31.65
CA LEU A 291 -6.54 -20.42 -32.54
C LEU A 291 -7.45 -21.04 -33.61
N VAL A 292 -6.95 -21.15 -34.86
CA VAL A 292 -7.79 -21.53 -36.02
C VAL A 292 -7.50 -22.92 -36.59
N ASP A 293 -6.46 -23.61 -36.13
CA ASP A 293 -6.11 -24.95 -36.60
C ASP A 293 -5.49 -25.81 -35.47
N PRO A 294 -6.24 -26.74 -34.86
CA PRO A 294 -7.71 -26.78 -34.82
C PRO A 294 -8.30 -25.56 -34.11
N VAL A 295 -9.58 -25.27 -34.38
CA VAL A 295 -10.30 -24.12 -33.80
C VAL A 295 -10.41 -24.27 -32.28
N ARG A 296 -9.81 -23.34 -31.54
CA ARG A 296 -9.78 -23.33 -30.07
C ARG A 296 -9.88 -21.92 -29.52
N LEU A 297 -10.57 -21.79 -28.40
CA LEU A 297 -10.52 -20.61 -27.55
C LEU A 297 -9.65 -20.94 -26.34
N VAL A 298 -8.61 -20.14 -26.12
CA VAL A 298 -7.73 -20.24 -24.95
C VAL A 298 -8.00 -19.04 -24.06
N LEU A 299 -8.23 -19.31 -22.77
CA LEU A 299 -8.41 -18.32 -21.73
C LEU A 299 -7.27 -18.49 -20.72
N ASP A 300 -6.36 -17.52 -20.70
CA ASP A 300 -5.24 -17.46 -19.77
C ASP A 300 -5.65 -16.63 -18.56
N LEU A 301 -5.85 -17.29 -17.43
CA LEU A 301 -6.14 -16.67 -16.15
C LEU A 301 -4.81 -16.30 -15.51
N HIS A 302 -4.46 -15.02 -15.62
CA HIS A 302 -3.25 -14.47 -15.01
C HIS A 302 -3.37 -14.46 -13.49
N ASP A 303 -2.22 -14.51 -12.82
CA ASP A 303 -2.12 -14.55 -11.36
C ASP A 303 -3.01 -15.61 -10.73
N THR A 304 -3.15 -16.78 -11.37
CA THR A 304 -4.07 -17.83 -10.95
C THR A 304 -3.38 -19.19 -10.93
N THR A 305 -3.60 -19.94 -9.86
CA THR A 305 -3.08 -21.30 -9.66
C THR A 305 -4.23 -22.29 -9.64
N LEU A 306 -4.17 -23.31 -10.50
CA LEU A 306 -5.06 -24.46 -10.47
C LEU A 306 -4.76 -25.30 -9.24
N ILE A 307 -5.76 -25.49 -8.38
CA ILE A 307 -5.66 -26.39 -7.24
C ILE A 307 -6.06 -27.80 -7.69
N GLY A 308 -5.17 -28.76 -7.46
CA GLY A 308 -5.33 -30.14 -7.90
C GLY A 308 -4.63 -30.43 -9.22
N SER A 309 -5.20 -31.35 -9.99
CA SER A 309 -4.60 -31.83 -11.25
C SER A 309 -5.26 -31.18 -12.46
N ALA A 310 -4.56 -31.20 -13.60
CA ALA A 310 -5.17 -30.86 -14.87
C ALA A 310 -6.42 -31.72 -15.13
N VAL A 311 -7.49 -31.09 -15.60
CA VAL A 311 -8.77 -31.73 -15.90
C VAL A 311 -9.13 -31.55 -17.36
N GLU A 312 -9.75 -32.59 -17.94
CA GLU A 312 -10.24 -32.60 -19.32
C GLU A 312 -11.57 -33.33 -19.36
N PHE A 313 -12.61 -32.69 -19.89
CA PHE A 313 -13.94 -33.29 -20.03
C PHE A 313 -14.61 -32.85 -21.33
N ALA A 314 -15.29 -33.80 -21.98
CA ALA A 314 -16.14 -33.51 -23.12
C ALA A 314 -17.44 -32.85 -22.65
N VAL A 315 -18.00 -31.97 -23.47
CA VAL A 315 -19.27 -31.30 -23.18
C VAL A 315 -20.26 -31.58 -24.31
N ASP A 316 -21.54 -31.69 -23.97
CA ASP A 316 -22.62 -31.87 -24.93
C ASP A 316 -23.13 -30.49 -25.38
N ASP A 317 -22.35 -29.83 -26.25
CA ASP A 317 -22.66 -28.51 -26.79
C ASP A 317 -22.38 -28.44 -28.31
N PRO A 318 -23.26 -27.79 -29.10
CA PRO A 318 -23.06 -27.63 -30.54
C PRO A 318 -21.75 -26.90 -30.91
N ALA A 319 -21.34 -25.89 -30.13
CA ALA A 319 -20.22 -25.02 -30.45
C ALA A 319 -18.93 -25.42 -29.71
N VAL A 320 -19.06 -25.91 -28.47
CA VAL A 320 -17.94 -26.37 -27.64
C VAL A 320 -17.90 -27.90 -27.59
N ARG A 321 -16.78 -28.51 -27.93
CA ARG A 321 -16.62 -29.96 -27.90
C ARG A 321 -16.04 -30.46 -26.58
N ARG A 322 -15.08 -29.72 -26.04
CA ARG A 322 -14.28 -30.15 -24.90
C ARG A 322 -13.68 -28.96 -24.15
N VAL A 323 -13.58 -29.08 -22.84
CA VAL A 323 -12.86 -28.14 -21.98
C VAL A 323 -11.65 -28.84 -21.38
N ARG A 324 -10.49 -28.18 -21.43
CA ARG A 324 -9.25 -28.58 -20.75
C ARG A 324 -8.80 -27.47 -19.82
N VAL A 325 -8.39 -27.82 -18.62
CA VAL A 325 -7.80 -26.87 -17.66
C VAL A 325 -6.49 -27.44 -17.14
N SER A 326 -5.45 -26.60 -17.15
CA SER A 326 -4.12 -26.99 -16.71
C SER A 326 -3.33 -25.78 -16.23
N GLN A 327 -2.34 -25.99 -15.38
CA GLN A 327 -1.36 -24.94 -15.07
C GLN A 327 -0.40 -24.77 -16.26
N ASN A 328 -0.39 -23.60 -16.88
CA ASN A 328 0.50 -23.31 -18.02
C ASN A 328 1.91 -22.95 -17.55
N ASN A 329 2.01 -22.14 -16.50
CA ASN A 329 3.22 -21.84 -15.75
C ASN A 329 2.79 -21.39 -14.33
N PRO A 330 3.68 -21.20 -13.34
CA PRO A 330 3.26 -20.85 -11.97
C PRO A 330 2.35 -19.61 -11.87
N ALA A 331 2.46 -18.66 -12.79
CA ALA A 331 1.64 -17.44 -12.81
C ALA A 331 0.28 -17.61 -13.52
N VAL A 332 0.13 -18.57 -14.43
CA VAL A 332 -1.01 -18.64 -15.36
C VAL A 332 -1.67 -20.02 -15.34
N ALA A 333 -2.95 -20.05 -14.96
CA ALA A 333 -3.83 -21.18 -15.21
C ALA A 333 -4.49 -21.00 -16.58
N ARG A 334 -4.54 -22.07 -17.38
CA ARG A 334 -5.03 -22.01 -18.76
C ARG A 334 -6.24 -22.92 -18.94
N ILE A 335 -7.31 -22.33 -19.47
CA ILE A 335 -8.49 -23.04 -19.95
C ILE A 335 -8.43 -23.07 -21.48
N VAL A 336 -8.59 -24.25 -22.08
CA VAL A 336 -8.65 -24.44 -23.54
C VAL A 336 -9.96 -25.09 -23.89
N LEU A 337 -10.75 -24.43 -24.73
CA LEU A 337 -11.96 -24.96 -25.32
C LEU A 337 -11.63 -25.45 -26.73
N GLU A 338 -11.86 -26.73 -26.99
CA GLU A 338 -11.90 -27.26 -28.36
C GLU A 338 -13.27 -26.97 -28.95
N LEU A 339 -13.31 -26.36 -30.14
CA LEU A 339 -14.55 -25.82 -30.70
C LEU A 339 -14.94 -26.48 -32.03
N ASN A 340 -16.25 -26.57 -32.27
CA ASN A 340 -16.83 -26.95 -33.56
C ASN A 340 -17.21 -25.71 -34.41
N ALA A 341 -17.34 -24.54 -33.78
CA ALA A 341 -17.66 -23.26 -34.40
C ALA A 341 -16.91 -22.12 -33.68
N PRO A 342 -16.73 -20.94 -34.30
CA PRO A 342 -16.11 -19.78 -33.64
C PRO A 342 -16.87 -19.40 -32.36
N VAL A 343 -16.14 -19.22 -31.26
CA VAL A 343 -16.65 -18.80 -29.95
C VAL A 343 -15.61 -17.88 -29.31
N THR A 344 -16.05 -16.81 -28.63
CA THR A 344 -15.18 -15.92 -27.86
C THR A 344 -15.78 -15.58 -26.50
N LEU A 345 -14.99 -15.07 -25.56
CA LEU A 345 -15.49 -14.57 -24.28
C LEU A 345 -16.39 -13.35 -24.47
N TRP A 346 -17.64 -13.42 -24.00
CA TRP A 346 -18.60 -12.33 -24.04
C TRP A 346 -18.60 -11.52 -22.76
N ASP A 347 -18.70 -12.20 -21.62
CA ASP A 347 -18.86 -11.52 -20.35
C ASP A 347 -18.33 -12.36 -19.20
N VAL A 348 -17.95 -11.70 -18.11
CA VAL A 348 -17.47 -12.30 -16.87
C VAL A 348 -18.26 -11.68 -15.74
N THR A 349 -19.25 -12.40 -15.24
CA THR A 349 -20.11 -11.96 -14.13
C THR A 349 -19.88 -12.82 -12.89
N GLY A 350 -20.40 -12.37 -11.74
CA GLY A 350 -20.27 -13.07 -10.47
C GLY A 350 -19.40 -12.32 -9.46
N GLY A 351 -19.09 -13.01 -8.36
CA GLY A 351 -18.41 -12.46 -7.19
C GLY A 351 -18.34 -13.51 -6.08
N ASP A 352 -17.68 -13.18 -4.97
CA ASP A 352 -17.58 -14.04 -3.77
C ASP A 352 -17.10 -15.46 -4.07
N GLY A 353 -16.10 -15.60 -4.94
CA GLY A 353 -15.49 -16.89 -5.24
C GLY A 353 -16.12 -17.66 -6.41
N ARG A 354 -17.21 -17.16 -7.01
CA ARG A 354 -17.93 -17.82 -8.10
C ARG A 354 -18.14 -16.90 -9.29
N TYR A 355 -17.60 -17.29 -10.43
CA TYR A 355 -17.62 -16.51 -11.66
C TYR A 355 -18.28 -17.28 -12.79
N THR A 356 -19.08 -16.57 -13.58
CA THR A 356 -19.73 -17.06 -14.79
C THR A 356 -19.07 -16.39 -15.98
N LEU A 357 -18.46 -17.20 -16.85
CA LEU A 357 -17.89 -16.75 -18.11
C LEU A 357 -18.87 -17.11 -19.22
N THR A 358 -19.67 -16.13 -19.66
CA THR A 358 -20.58 -16.29 -20.79
C THR A 358 -19.79 -16.19 -22.09
N LEU A 359 -20.02 -17.12 -23.01
CA LEU A 359 -19.35 -17.16 -24.29
C LEU A 359 -20.29 -16.70 -25.42
N PHE A 360 -19.76 -15.90 -26.35
CA PHE A 360 -20.44 -15.48 -27.55
C PHE A 360 -20.16 -16.48 -28.67
N GLU A 361 -21.21 -17.08 -29.24
CA GLU A 361 -21.12 -17.86 -30.46
C GLU A 361 -20.95 -16.94 -31.67
N GLY A 362 -19.73 -16.93 -32.21
CA GLY A 362 -19.31 -16.08 -33.29
C GLY A 362 -17.84 -15.69 -33.16
N THR A 363 -17.36 -14.92 -34.12
CA THR A 363 -15.99 -14.42 -34.15
C THR A 363 -15.78 -13.26 -33.17
N ALA A 364 -14.53 -13.01 -32.80
CA ALA A 364 -14.17 -11.83 -31.99
C ALA A 364 -14.62 -10.51 -32.63
N ALA A 365 -14.60 -10.41 -33.97
CA ALA A 365 -15.06 -9.23 -34.70
C ALA A 365 -16.57 -9.01 -34.58
N GLU A 366 -17.37 -10.09 -34.66
CA GLU A 366 -18.83 -10.01 -34.48
C GLU A 366 -19.20 -9.66 -33.03
N ALA A 367 -18.49 -10.23 -32.05
CA ALA A 367 -18.66 -9.86 -30.65
C ALA A 367 -18.32 -8.38 -30.42
N GLN A 368 -17.22 -7.88 -30.99
CA GLN A 368 -16.82 -6.48 -30.89
C GLN A 368 -17.86 -5.55 -31.52
N ALA A 369 -18.35 -5.87 -32.72
CA ALA A 369 -19.38 -5.08 -33.38
C ALA A 369 -20.67 -5.01 -32.56
N LYS A 370 -21.07 -6.12 -31.92
CA LYS A 370 -22.21 -6.16 -31.01
C LYS A 370 -21.99 -5.31 -29.75
N ARG A 371 -20.78 -5.36 -29.14
CA ARG A 371 -20.43 -4.50 -27.99
C ARG A 371 -20.52 -3.02 -28.36
N GLU A 372 -19.98 -2.64 -29.52
CA GLU A 372 -20.02 -1.24 -29.97
C GLU A 372 -21.45 -0.76 -30.26
N ALA A 373 -22.31 -1.62 -30.78
CA ALA A 373 -23.73 -1.28 -30.97
C ALA A 373 -24.43 -1.04 -29.63
N LEU A 374 -24.26 -1.95 -28.67
CA LEU A 374 -24.83 -1.81 -27.32
C LEU A 374 -24.27 -0.57 -26.60
N ALA A 375 -22.98 -0.27 -26.75
CA ALA A 375 -22.36 0.91 -26.16
C ALA A 375 -22.92 2.22 -26.75
N ARG A 376 -23.17 2.27 -28.07
CA ARG A 376 -23.83 3.42 -28.70
C ARG A 376 -25.25 3.63 -28.17
N GLU A 377 -26.03 2.56 -28.09
CA GLU A 377 -27.39 2.63 -27.53
C GLU A 377 -27.39 3.07 -26.05
N ALA A 378 -26.40 2.61 -25.27
CA ALA A 378 -26.21 3.02 -23.88
C ALA A 378 -25.85 4.50 -23.76
N LEU A 379 -24.92 5.00 -24.58
CA LEU A 379 -24.54 6.41 -24.62
C LEU A 379 -25.71 7.31 -25.02
N GLU A 380 -26.47 6.96 -26.05
CA GLU A 380 -27.67 7.70 -26.45
C GLU A 380 -28.72 7.75 -25.32
N ARG A 381 -28.84 6.66 -24.56
CA ARG A 381 -29.70 6.61 -23.38
C ARG A 381 -29.17 7.50 -22.25
N GLU A 382 -27.87 7.47 -21.98
CA GLU A 382 -27.22 8.30 -20.96
C GLU A 382 -27.36 9.78 -21.29
N GLU A 383 -27.06 10.19 -22.52
CA GLU A 383 -27.23 11.59 -22.97
C GLU A 383 -28.66 12.08 -22.78
N ARG A 384 -29.67 11.24 -23.06
CA ARG A 384 -31.07 11.57 -22.81
C ARG A 384 -31.35 11.77 -21.32
N LEU A 385 -30.87 10.86 -20.47
CA LEU A 385 -31.05 10.95 -19.02
C LEU A 385 -30.31 12.17 -18.43
N ARG A 386 -29.09 12.45 -18.88
CA ARG A 386 -28.31 13.62 -18.49
C ARG A 386 -28.99 14.93 -18.91
N ALA A 387 -29.56 14.99 -20.11
CA ALA A 387 -30.33 16.15 -20.55
C ALA A 387 -31.58 16.37 -19.67
N GLU A 388 -32.25 15.30 -19.27
CA GLU A 388 -33.38 15.35 -18.33
C GLU A 388 -32.91 15.81 -16.93
N ALA A 389 -31.81 15.28 -16.41
CA ALA A 389 -31.24 15.64 -15.12
C ALA A 389 -30.76 17.09 -15.07
N LEU A 390 -30.06 17.57 -16.11
CA LEU A 390 -29.65 18.98 -16.22
C LEU A 390 -30.85 19.92 -16.27
N LYS A 391 -31.92 19.51 -16.95
CA LYS A 391 -33.18 20.26 -16.98
C LYS A 391 -33.83 20.34 -15.59
N GLN A 392 -33.79 19.26 -14.82
CA GLN A 392 -34.28 19.23 -13.43
C GLN A 392 -33.40 20.06 -12.49
N ALA A 393 -32.07 19.94 -12.60
CA ALA A 393 -31.13 20.71 -11.80
C ALA A 393 -31.19 22.21 -12.09
N ALA A 394 -31.36 22.61 -13.35
CA ALA A 394 -31.58 24.00 -13.72
C ALA A 394 -32.91 24.55 -13.15
N ALA A 395 -33.96 23.72 -13.10
CA ALA A 395 -35.22 24.09 -12.46
C ALA A 395 -35.05 24.24 -10.94
N ALA A 396 -34.32 23.34 -10.28
CA ALA A 396 -34.04 23.39 -8.85
C ALA A 396 -33.17 24.60 -8.47
N ALA A 397 -32.12 24.89 -9.26
CA ALA A 397 -31.24 26.04 -9.05
C ALA A 397 -31.97 27.38 -9.28
N ALA A 398 -32.91 27.45 -10.22
CA ALA A 398 -33.76 28.63 -10.42
C ALA A 398 -34.74 28.87 -9.26
N SER A 399 -34.95 27.87 -8.40
CA SER A 399 -35.79 27.93 -7.20
C SER A 399 -35.01 28.04 -5.90
N ALA A 400 -33.66 28.00 -5.94
CA ALA A 400 -32.82 28.12 -4.75
C ALA A 400 -32.59 29.61 -4.43
N GLU A 401 -33.44 30.19 -3.59
CA GLU A 401 -33.10 31.39 -2.82
C GLU A 401 -31.96 31.10 -1.82
N ALA A 402 -31.43 32.16 -1.21
CA ALA A 402 -30.33 32.18 -0.24
C ALA A 402 -30.38 31.04 0.79
N LEU A 403 -29.22 30.76 1.41
CA LEU A 403 -29.03 29.76 2.48
C LEU A 403 -30.31 29.58 3.30
N PRO A 404 -30.82 28.33 3.44
CA PRO A 404 -32.11 28.08 4.08
C PRO A 404 -32.14 28.70 5.47
N ASP A 405 -33.31 29.17 5.91
CA ASP A 405 -33.52 29.76 7.23
C ASP A 405 -33.20 28.71 8.31
N VAL A 406 -31.96 28.74 8.82
CA VAL A 406 -31.48 27.82 9.84
C VAL A 406 -32.03 28.27 11.19
N GLU A 407 -32.78 27.39 11.87
CA GLU A 407 -33.32 27.70 13.19
C GLU A 407 -32.20 27.78 14.23
N ARG A 408 -31.78 29.01 14.58
CA ARG A 408 -30.61 29.30 15.44
C ARG A 408 -30.67 28.75 16.87
N ASP A 409 -31.83 28.26 17.31
CA ASP A 409 -32.05 27.62 18.62
C ASP A 409 -32.63 26.20 18.49
N GLY A 410 -32.52 25.61 17.31
CA GLY A 410 -33.10 24.32 16.96
C GLY A 410 -32.46 23.10 17.65
N PRO A 411 -32.79 21.88 17.20
CA PRO A 411 -32.38 20.63 17.84
C PRO A 411 -30.88 20.41 17.98
N VAL A 412 -30.07 21.02 17.11
CA VAL A 412 -28.61 20.91 17.09
C VAL A 412 -27.90 21.98 17.92
N ALA A 413 -28.60 23.02 18.37
CA ALA A 413 -27.96 24.13 19.06
C ALA A 413 -27.35 23.67 20.40
N GLY A 414 -26.06 23.95 20.59
CA GLY A 414 -25.25 23.53 21.73
C GLY A 414 -24.70 22.09 21.64
N ARG A 415 -25.04 21.31 20.60
CA ARG A 415 -24.53 19.95 20.41
C ARG A 415 -23.11 19.95 19.88
N VAL A 416 -22.30 19.00 20.31
CA VAL A 416 -20.92 18.83 19.80
C VAL A 416 -20.91 17.77 18.71
N ILE A 417 -20.55 18.13 17.48
CA ILE A 417 -20.65 17.25 16.31
C ILE A 417 -19.27 17.14 15.65
N MET A 418 -18.82 15.90 15.42
CA MET A 418 -17.61 15.66 14.62
C MET A 418 -17.99 15.36 13.18
N ILE A 419 -17.43 16.13 12.25
CA ILE A 419 -17.52 15.93 10.81
C ILE A 419 -16.18 15.40 10.30
N ASP A 420 -16.22 14.31 9.56
CA ASP A 420 -15.04 13.66 9.00
C ASP A 420 -15.08 13.70 7.47
N PRO A 421 -14.42 14.65 6.82
CA PRO A 421 -14.21 14.58 5.38
C PRO A 421 -13.24 13.43 5.06
N GLY A 422 -13.74 12.38 4.41
CA GLY A 422 -12.94 11.20 4.05
C GLY A 422 -11.67 11.54 3.26
N HIS A 423 -10.64 10.68 3.36
CA HIS A 423 -9.36 10.81 2.64
C HIS A 423 -8.58 12.10 2.98
N GLY A 424 -7.68 12.55 2.10
CA GLY A 424 -6.90 13.80 2.24
C GLY A 424 -5.39 13.61 2.09
N GLY A 425 -4.69 14.65 1.65
CA GLY A 425 -3.25 14.66 1.44
C GLY A 425 -2.82 13.60 0.42
N SER A 426 -1.99 12.65 0.87
CA SER A 426 -1.47 11.54 0.08
C SER A 426 -2.50 10.46 -0.27
N ASP A 427 -3.67 10.48 0.38
CA ASP A 427 -4.78 9.59 0.06
C ASP A 427 -5.82 10.35 -0.80
N PRO A 428 -5.90 10.09 -2.12
CA PRO A 428 -6.85 10.76 -3.01
C PRO A 428 -8.29 10.28 -2.83
N GLY A 429 -8.50 9.12 -2.20
CA GLY A 429 -9.73 8.35 -2.34
C GLY A 429 -9.95 7.86 -3.77
N ALA A 430 -11.21 7.67 -4.15
CA ALA A 430 -11.57 7.38 -5.53
C ALA A 430 -11.16 8.52 -6.49
N ILE A 431 -10.93 8.17 -7.75
CA ILE A 431 -10.66 9.11 -8.84
C ILE A 431 -11.75 8.89 -9.89
N GLY A 432 -12.54 9.93 -10.14
CA GLY A 432 -13.60 9.90 -11.15
C GLY A 432 -13.06 9.85 -12.58
N PRO A 433 -13.85 9.39 -13.56
CA PRO A 433 -13.44 9.31 -14.97
C PRO A 433 -13.01 10.64 -15.58
N TYR A 434 -13.45 11.79 -15.06
CA TYR A 434 -13.01 13.13 -15.47
C TYR A 434 -11.90 13.73 -14.60
N GLY A 435 -11.27 12.91 -13.75
CA GLY A 435 -10.10 13.29 -12.95
C GLY A 435 -10.42 13.98 -11.63
N THR A 436 -11.67 13.93 -11.16
CA THR A 436 -12.04 14.47 -9.85
C THR A 436 -11.55 13.57 -8.73
N PHE A 437 -10.90 14.15 -7.72
CA PHE A 437 -10.48 13.42 -6.54
C PHE A 437 -11.59 13.41 -5.47
N GLU A 438 -11.85 12.25 -4.88
CA GLU A 438 -12.86 12.09 -3.83
C GLU A 438 -12.59 13.01 -2.64
N LYS A 439 -11.33 13.11 -2.22
CA LYS A 439 -10.91 13.97 -1.10
C LYS A 439 -11.33 15.44 -1.24
N GLU A 440 -11.44 15.95 -2.47
CA GLU A 440 -11.84 17.34 -2.76
C GLU A 440 -13.34 17.51 -2.61
N VAL A 441 -14.12 16.56 -3.13
CA VAL A 441 -15.59 16.52 -3.01
C VAL A 441 -16.00 16.38 -1.54
N ASN A 442 -15.39 15.43 -0.84
CA ASN A 442 -15.66 15.16 0.57
C ASN A 442 -15.40 16.39 1.44
N LEU A 443 -14.27 17.08 1.21
CA LEU A 443 -13.92 18.30 1.94
C LEU A 443 -14.93 19.43 1.68
N ALA A 444 -15.29 19.66 0.41
CA ALA A 444 -16.21 20.73 0.05
C ALA A 444 -17.59 20.55 0.70
N ILE A 445 -18.15 19.33 0.64
CA ILE A 445 -19.46 19.02 1.25
C ILE A 445 -19.38 19.13 2.77
N ALA A 446 -18.32 18.60 3.40
CA ALA A 446 -18.15 18.62 4.84
C ALA A 446 -18.04 20.04 5.41
N LEU A 447 -17.31 20.94 4.74
CA LEU A 447 -17.19 22.35 5.15
C LEU A 447 -18.52 23.09 5.02
N LEU A 448 -19.29 22.83 3.96
CA LEU A 448 -20.63 23.39 3.81
C LEU A 448 -21.59 22.87 4.89
N LEU A 449 -21.54 21.58 5.20
CA LEU A 449 -22.34 20.97 6.27
C LEU A 449 -22.02 21.60 7.62
N GLY A 450 -20.73 21.73 7.94
CA GLY A 450 -20.32 22.30 9.21
C GLY A 450 -20.68 23.77 9.34
N ALA A 451 -20.61 24.56 8.26
CA ALA A 451 -21.10 25.94 8.27
C ALA A 451 -22.60 26.04 8.59
N LEU A 452 -23.43 25.14 8.04
CA LEU A 452 -24.87 25.08 8.36
C LEU A 452 -25.12 24.70 9.82
N LEU A 453 -24.36 23.75 10.36
CA LEU A 453 -24.47 23.32 11.75
C LEU A 453 -24.00 24.41 12.73
N GLU A 454 -22.91 25.10 12.43
CA GLU A 454 -22.40 26.24 13.21
C GLU A 454 -23.41 27.39 13.21
N GLU A 455 -24.02 27.70 12.05
CA GLU A 455 -25.08 28.72 11.97
C GLU A 455 -26.31 28.32 12.80
N ALA A 456 -26.60 27.03 12.92
CA ALA A 456 -27.65 26.47 13.78
C ALA A 456 -27.27 26.43 15.28
N GLY A 457 -26.09 26.92 15.65
CA GLY A 457 -25.61 26.98 17.03
C GLY A 457 -24.94 25.70 17.53
N ALA A 458 -24.63 24.73 16.67
CA ALA A 458 -23.84 23.57 17.07
C ALA A 458 -22.35 23.92 17.22
N VAL A 459 -21.63 23.13 18.01
CA VAL A 459 -20.16 23.17 18.11
C VAL A 459 -19.61 22.10 17.17
N VAL A 460 -19.04 22.51 16.04
CA VAL A 460 -18.52 21.59 15.03
C VAL A 460 -17.02 21.43 15.18
N HIS A 461 -16.57 20.17 15.17
CA HIS A 461 -15.17 19.80 15.02
C HIS A 461 -15.00 19.03 13.72
N TYR A 462 -13.81 19.16 13.12
CA TYR A 462 -13.46 18.45 11.90
C TYR A 462 -12.23 17.58 12.14
N THR A 463 -12.18 16.42 11.48
CA THR A 463 -10.93 15.63 11.42
C THR A 463 -9.88 16.33 10.56
N ARG A 464 -10.31 17.09 9.53
CA ARG A 464 -9.47 17.99 8.72
C ARG A 464 -10.31 19.13 8.13
N THR A 465 -9.68 20.29 7.91
CA THR A 465 -10.30 21.44 7.23
C THR A 465 -9.56 21.86 5.95
N ASP A 466 -8.45 21.18 5.65
CA ASP A 466 -7.62 21.35 4.47
C ASP A 466 -7.22 19.99 3.86
N ASP A 467 -6.39 20.03 2.80
CA ASP A 467 -5.94 18.83 2.09
C ASP A 467 -4.74 18.17 2.79
N VAL A 468 -4.99 17.60 3.96
CA VAL A 468 -4.02 16.85 4.76
C VAL A 468 -4.47 15.42 4.99
N TYR A 469 -3.50 14.51 5.08
CA TYR A 469 -3.78 13.12 5.42
C TYR A 469 -4.03 12.97 6.92
N VAL A 470 -5.12 12.30 7.27
CA VAL A 470 -5.45 11.90 8.65
C VAL A 470 -5.73 10.40 8.69
N SER A 471 -5.04 9.68 9.57
CA SER A 471 -5.17 8.23 9.70
C SER A 471 -6.59 7.82 10.07
N ILE A 472 -7.11 6.76 9.45
CA ILE A 472 -8.44 6.19 9.74
C ILE A 472 -8.63 5.76 11.20
N PHE A 473 -7.53 5.45 11.90
CA PHE A 473 -7.56 5.10 13.33
C PHE A 473 -7.56 6.34 14.23
N GLN A 474 -7.07 7.47 13.73
CA GLN A 474 -7.00 8.74 14.47
C GLN A 474 -8.33 9.50 14.41
N ARG A 475 -9.04 9.47 13.28
CA ARG A 475 -10.33 10.14 13.06
C ARG A 475 -11.35 9.91 14.20
N PRO A 476 -11.66 8.66 14.62
CA PRO A 476 -12.59 8.44 15.73
C PRO A 476 -12.03 8.87 17.09
N LEU A 477 -10.71 8.86 17.29
CA LEU A 477 -10.08 9.35 18.53
C LEU A 477 -10.26 10.87 18.66
N MET A 478 -10.09 11.62 17.57
CA MET A 478 -10.34 13.05 17.55
C MET A 478 -11.79 13.39 17.95
N ALA A 479 -12.75 12.57 17.51
CA ALA A 479 -14.16 12.73 17.89
C ALA A 479 -14.37 12.57 19.39
N GLN A 480 -13.74 11.56 19.97
CA GLN A 480 -13.77 11.30 21.41
C GLN A 480 -13.09 12.43 22.20
N GLU A 481 -11.93 12.90 21.75
CA GLU A 481 -11.17 13.98 22.38
C GLU A 481 -11.92 15.33 22.35
N ALA A 482 -12.66 15.59 21.27
CA ALA A 482 -13.51 16.76 21.14
C ALA A 482 -14.77 16.69 22.03
N GLY A 483 -15.09 15.52 22.60
CA GLY A 483 -16.34 15.32 23.33
C GLY A 483 -17.56 15.35 22.41
N ALA A 484 -17.40 14.96 21.14
CA ALA A 484 -18.50 14.92 20.18
C ALA A 484 -19.57 13.90 20.60
N GLU A 485 -20.83 14.24 20.33
CA GLU A 485 -21.99 13.39 20.60
C GLU A 485 -22.28 12.45 19.43
N ILE A 486 -21.93 12.86 18.20
CA ILE A 486 -22.02 12.03 16.99
C ILE A 486 -20.78 12.22 16.11
N PHE A 487 -20.51 11.22 15.28
CA PHE A 487 -19.47 11.21 14.25
C PHE A 487 -20.09 10.98 12.87
N VAL A 488 -19.96 11.94 11.97
CA VAL A 488 -20.50 11.87 10.60
C VAL A 488 -19.36 11.93 9.60
N SER A 489 -19.08 10.81 8.93
CA SER A 489 -18.07 10.73 7.87
C SER A 489 -18.71 10.93 6.50
N VAL A 490 -18.10 11.77 5.66
CA VAL A 490 -18.61 12.15 4.33
C VAL A 490 -17.68 11.59 3.27
N HIS A 491 -18.24 10.78 2.39
CA HIS A 491 -17.56 10.09 1.30
C HIS A 491 -18.33 10.19 -0.03
N ALA A 492 -17.64 9.88 -1.13
CA ALA A 492 -18.24 9.67 -2.44
C ALA A 492 -17.75 8.33 -3.00
N ASN A 493 -18.69 7.40 -3.16
CA ASN A 493 -18.43 5.99 -3.37
C ASN A 493 -17.70 5.71 -4.67
N ALA A 494 -17.15 4.51 -4.79
CA ALA A 494 -16.73 3.95 -6.07
C ALA A 494 -16.98 2.44 -6.10
N TYR A 495 -17.42 1.94 -7.25
CA TYR A 495 -17.68 0.51 -7.45
C TYR A 495 -16.69 -0.13 -8.41
N LEU A 496 -16.31 -1.40 -8.17
CA LEU A 496 -15.29 -2.10 -8.98
C LEU A 496 -15.68 -2.27 -10.46
N ASP A 497 -16.98 -2.30 -10.75
CA ASP A 497 -17.49 -2.25 -12.12
C ASP A 497 -17.88 -0.81 -12.45
N GLU A 498 -17.07 -0.16 -13.29
CA GLU A 498 -17.21 1.24 -13.64
C GLU A 498 -18.59 1.51 -14.28
N HIS A 499 -19.21 2.64 -13.94
CA HIS A 499 -20.42 3.19 -14.56
C HIS A 499 -21.77 2.46 -14.31
N ILE A 500 -21.82 1.42 -13.48
CA ILE A 500 -23.09 0.73 -13.18
C ILE A 500 -23.75 1.24 -11.89
N ALA A 501 -22.96 1.38 -10.81
CA ALA A 501 -23.49 1.76 -9.51
C ALA A 501 -23.71 3.28 -9.42
N ARG A 502 -24.86 3.67 -8.88
CA ARG A 502 -25.26 5.06 -8.66
C ARG A 502 -26.18 5.18 -7.45
N GLY A 503 -26.36 6.40 -6.94
CA GLY A 503 -27.23 6.74 -5.83
C GLY A 503 -26.52 6.88 -4.49
N THR A 504 -27.31 7.08 -3.44
CA THR A 504 -26.82 7.42 -2.10
C THR A 504 -27.01 6.25 -1.15
N GLU A 505 -25.98 5.92 -0.36
CA GLU A 505 -26.06 4.95 0.74
C GLU A 505 -25.42 5.47 2.02
N THR A 506 -25.90 4.99 3.16
CA THR A 506 -25.34 5.31 4.48
C THR A 506 -24.91 4.03 5.18
N LEU A 507 -23.63 3.98 5.56
CA LEU A 507 -22.96 2.86 6.17
C LEU A 507 -22.88 3.05 7.68
N TYR A 508 -23.13 1.97 8.42
CA TYR A 508 -23.13 2.00 9.88
C TYR A 508 -22.65 0.67 10.47
N ASN A 509 -22.05 0.71 11.66
CA ASN A 509 -21.76 -0.49 12.41
C ASN A 509 -23.00 -0.94 13.21
N PRO A 510 -23.56 -2.14 12.94
CA PRO A 510 -24.78 -2.61 13.58
C PRO A 510 -24.64 -3.00 15.06
N ASN A 511 -23.43 -3.03 15.61
CA ASN A 511 -23.18 -3.37 17.01
C ASN A 511 -23.61 -2.27 17.98
N ASN A 512 -23.90 -1.07 17.49
CA ASN A 512 -24.51 0.00 18.26
C ASN A 512 -25.80 0.46 17.56
N GLU A 513 -26.93 0.29 18.24
CA GLU A 513 -28.25 0.64 17.70
C GLU A 513 -28.36 2.14 17.36
N GLN A 514 -27.67 3.00 18.10
CA GLN A 514 -27.63 4.44 17.83
C GLN A 514 -26.97 4.77 16.48
N ASN A 515 -26.01 3.95 16.02
CA ASN A 515 -25.43 4.11 14.68
C ASN A 515 -26.49 3.91 13.60
N LYS A 516 -27.38 2.92 13.79
CA LYS A 516 -28.47 2.66 12.84
C LYS A 516 -29.43 3.83 12.78
N ILE A 517 -29.84 4.35 13.94
CA ILE A 517 -30.78 5.47 14.03
C ILE A 517 -30.18 6.72 13.37
N LEU A 518 -28.93 7.05 13.68
CA LEU A 518 -28.22 8.16 13.03
C LEU A 518 -28.16 7.97 11.51
N ALA A 519 -27.81 6.77 11.05
CA ALA A 519 -27.74 6.45 9.63
C ALA A 519 -29.10 6.55 8.92
N GLU A 520 -30.20 6.13 9.57
CA GLU A 520 -31.56 6.28 9.04
C GLU A 520 -31.93 7.75 8.84
N CYS A 521 -31.65 8.60 9.82
CA CYS A 521 -31.93 10.03 9.73
C CYS A 521 -31.09 10.71 8.64
N LEU A 522 -29.79 10.40 8.56
CA LEU A 522 -28.89 10.91 7.53
C LEU A 522 -29.34 10.49 6.12
N GLN A 523 -29.60 9.19 5.91
CA GLN A 523 -30.07 8.65 4.64
C GLN A 523 -31.36 9.33 4.18
N ALA A 524 -32.34 9.45 5.09
CA ALA A 524 -33.62 10.09 4.77
C ALA A 524 -33.45 11.57 4.38
N GLY A 525 -32.62 12.31 5.13
CA GLY A 525 -32.36 13.73 4.87
C GLY A 525 -31.67 13.97 3.52
N ILE A 526 -30.61 13.22 3.23
CA ILE A 526 -29.85 13.39 1.99
C ILE A 526 -30.61 12.93 0.76
N VAL A 527 -31.35 11.81 0.83
CA VAL A 527 -32.17 11.32 -0.29
C VAL A 527 -33.30 12.29 -0.61
N GLN A 528 -33.94 12.86 0.42
CA GLN A 528 -35.00 13.86 0.22
C GLN A 528 -34.48 15.11 -0.50
N GLU A 529 -33.27 15.56 -0.18
CA GLU A 529 -32.72 16.78 -0.78
C GLU A 529 -32.13 16.53 -2.19
N LEU A 530 -31.42 15.41 -2.40
CA LEU A 530 -30.73 15.12 -3.66
C LEU A 530 -31.61 14.43 -4.71
N GLN A 531 -32.68 13.74 -4.29
CA GLN A 531 -33.55 12.93 -5.17
C GLN A 531 -32.78 11.89 -6.02
N LEU A 532 -31.60 11.46 -5.55
CA LEU A 532 -30.85 10.35 -6.14
C LEU A 532 -31.51 9.01 -5.79
N TYR A 533 -31.05 7.94 -6.47
CA TYR A 533 -31.50 6.59 -6.17
C TYR A 533 -31.15 6.22 -4.71
N ASP A 534 -32.19 5.94 -3.92
CA ASP A 534 -32.04 5.52 -2.53
C ASP A 534 -31.56 4.06 -2.46
N ARG A 535 -30.29 3.87 -2.13
CA ARG A 535 -29.71 2.54 -1.94
C ARG A 535 -29.93 2.00 -0.53
N GLY A 536 -30.43 2.84 0.38
CA GLY A 536 -30.69 2.52 1.77
C GLY A 536 -29.42 2.36 2.60
N LEU A 537 -29.57 1.68 3.73
CA LEU A 537 -28.48 1.47 4.68
C LEU A 537 -27.62 0.25 4.35
N ARG A 538 -26.35 0.30 4.75
CA ARG A 538 -25.42 -0.83 4.67
C ARG A 538 -24.76 -1.08 6.01
N LYS A 539 -24.83 -2.33 6.46
CA LYS A 539 -24.14 -2.78 7.67
C LYS A 539 -22.67 -3.00 7.36
N ARG A 540 -21.78 -2.42 8.15
CA ARG A 540 -20.33 -2.60 8.02
C ARG A 540 -19.70 -2.86 9.38
N THR A 541 -18.96 -3.95 9.50
CA THR A 541 -18.22 -4.32 10.72
C THR A 541 -16.70 -4.30 10.49
N ASP A 542 -16.27 -3.82 9.34
CA ASP A 542 -14.90 -3.85 8.82
C ASP A 542 -14.29 -2.45 8.64
N LEU A 543 -15.09 -1.38 8.75
CA LEU A 543 -14.62 -0.01 8.59
C LEU A 543 -14.04 0.55 9.90
N ALA A 544 -12.72 0.84 9.90
CA ALA A 544 -12.00 1.34 11.07
C ALA A 544 -12.60 2.63 11.65
N VAL A 545 -13.04 3.57 10.80
CA VAL A 545 -13.65 4.84 11.23
C VAL A 545 -14.96 4.65 12.01
N LEU A 546 -15.76 3.64 11.63
CA LEU A 546 -17.01 3.31 12.34
C LEU A 546 -16.73 2.44 13.58
N ASN A 547 -15.82 1.48 13.46
CA ASN A 547 -15.50 0.53 14.53
C ASN A 547 -14.69 1.15 15.67
N GLY A 548 -13.86 2.15 15.37
CA GLY A 548 -13.06 2.86 16.36
C GLY A 548 -13.87 3.90 17.15
N SER A 549 -15.05 4.29 16.66
CA SER A 549 -15.90 5.27 17.35
C SER A 549 -16.61 4.64 18.55
N LYS A 550 -16.52 5.31 19.70
CA LYS A 550 -17.29 4.97 20.92
C LYS A 550 -18.61 5.74 21.02
N ILE A 551 -18.83 6.69 20.13
CA ILE A 551 -20.04 7.49 20.01
C ILE A 551 -20.82 7.05 18.76
N PRO A 552 -22.13 7.37 18.65
CA PRO A 552 -22.90 7.10 17.45
C PRO A 552 -22.19 7.60 16.18
N ALA A 553 -21.97 6.70 15.23
CA ALA A 553 -21.19 6.96 14.03
C ALA A 553 -21.86 6.42 12.77
N ALA A 554 -21.83 7.22 11.71
CA ALA A 554 -22.29 6.85 10.38
C ALA A 554 -21.37 7.43 9.30
N LEU A 555 -21.25 6.73 8.18
CA LEU A 555 -20.51 7.17 7.00
C LEU A 555 -21.49 7.28 5.85
N VAL A 556 -21.59 8.44 5.23
CA VAL A 556 -22.51 8.70 4.11
C VAL A 556 -21.72 8.70 2.82
N GLU A 557 -22.13 7.83 1.90
CA GLU A 557 -21.69 7.80 0.52
C GLU A 557 -22.66 8.64 -0.31
N VAL A 558 -22.30 9.90 -0.53
CA VAL A 558 -23.20 10.91 -1.08
C VAL A 558 -23.72 10.53 -2.47
N ALA A 559 -22.81 10.09 -3.33
CA ALA A 559 -23.05 9.54 -4.68
C ALA A 559 -21.82 8.72 -5.11
N PHE A 560 -21.82 8.13 -6.30
CA PHE A 560 -20.70 7.34 -6.86
C PHE A 560 -19.80 8.20 -7.74
N LEU A 561 -18.58 8.50 -7.27
CA LEU A 561 -17.62 9.33 -7.99
C LEU A 561 -17.17 8.70 -9.32
N ASN A 562 -17.17 7.37 -9.43
CA ASN A 562 -16.82 6.69 -10.68
C ASN A 562 -18.00 6.49 -11.65
N HIS A 563 -19.18 7.02 -11.33
CA HIS A 563 -20.29 7.13 -12.27
C HIS A 563 -20.22 8.50 -12.99
N PRO A 564 -20.12 8.57 -14.34
CA PRO A 564 -19.84 9.81 -15.06
C PRO A 564 -20.86 10.93 -14.79
N ASP A 565 -22.16 10.61 -14.75
CA ASP A 565 -23.19 11.59 -14.42
C ASP A 565 -23.09 12.11 -12.98
N GLU A 566 -22.78 11.23 -12.01
CA GLU A 566 -22.71 11.63 -10.60
C GLU A 566 -21.40 12.36 -10.28
N GLU A 567 -20.30 12.10 -10.99
CA GLU A 567 -19.09 12.94 -10.92
C GLU A 567 -19.39 14.39 -11.33
N VAL A 568 -20.16 14.59 -12.40
CA VAL A 568 -20.57 15.94 -12.84
C VAL A 568 -21.41 16.63 -11.76
N LEU A 569 -22.30 15.89 -11.09
CA LEU A 569 -23.08 16.42 -9.97
C LEU A 569 -22.19 16.74 -8.76
N LEU A 570 -21.32 15.82 -8.34
CA LEU A 570 -20.42 15.97 -7.18
C LEU A 570 -19.46 17.16 -7.30
N ARG A 571 -19.15 17.60 -8.53
CA ARG A 571 -18.36 18.82 -8.80
C ARG A 571 -19.17 20.11 -8.75
N ALA A 572 -20.50 20.04 -8.86
CA ALA A 572 -21.35 21.21 -8.97
C ALA A 572 -21.56 21.85 -7.58
N PRO A 573 -21.19 23.12 -7.36
CA PRO A 573 -21.33 23.76 -6.04
C PRO A 573 -22.76 23.73 -5.49
N GLY A 574 -23.78 23.85 -6.35
CA GLY A 574 -25.18 23.75 -5.94
C GLY A 574 -25.58 22.35 -5.45
N PHE A 575 -25.01 21.30 -6.04
CA PHE A 575 -25.23 19.92 -5.58
C PHE A 575 -24.51 19.65 -4.27
N GLN A 576 -23.28 20.17 -4.10
CA GLN A 576 -22.56 20.07 -2.82
C GLN A 576 -23.29 20.78 -1.68
N ALA A 577 -23.86 21.96 -1.95
CA ALA A 577 -24.70 22.69 -0.99
C ALA A 577 -26.01 21.93 -0.66
N ALA A 578 -26.64 21.32 -1.67
CA ALA A 578 -27.80 20.46 -1.46
C ALA A 578 -27.45 19.21 -0.62
N ALA A 579 -26.33 18.56 -0.89
CA ALA A 579 -25.86 17.41 -0.09
C ALA A 579 -25.63 17.81 1.37
N ALA A 580 -24.93 18.92 1.60
CA ALA A 580 -24.71 19.48 2.93
C ALA A 580 -26.02 19.77 3.66
N LYS A 581 -27.00 20.38 2.98
CA LYS A 581 -28.33 20.67 3.54
C LYS A 581 -29.10 19.38 3.88
N GLY A 582 -29.06 18.37 3.02
CA GLY A 582 -29.67 17.07 3.28
C GLY A 582 -29.08 16.37 4.50
N LEU A 583 -27.75 16.40 4.64
CA LEU A 583 -27.05 15.90 5.83
C LEU A 583 -27.42 16.68 7.10
N TYR A 584 -27.47 18.02 7.03
CA TYR A 584 -27.92 18.88 8.12
C TYR A 584 -29.32 18.50 8.59
N ASN A 585 -30.27 18.34 7.66
CA ASN A 585 -31.64 17.94 7.97
C ASN A 585 -31.70 16.58 8.67
N GLY A 586 -30.87 15.62 8.23
CA GLY A 586 -30.75 14.32 8.88
C GLY A 586 -30.22 14.41 10.31
N ILE A 587 -29.18 15.21 10.54
CA ILE A 587 -28.61 15.42 11.88
C ILE A 587 -29.61 16.14 12.80
N ALA A 588 -30.25 17.21 12.32
CA ALA A 588 -31.25 17.94 13.10
C ALA A 588 -32.42 17.03 13.50
N ARG A 589 -32.87 16.16 12.58
CA ARG A 589 -33.89 15.16 12.87
C ARG A 589 -33.43 14.15 13.93
N TYR A 590 -32.20 13.65 13.85
CA TYR A 590 -31.64 12.71 14.83
C TYR A 590 -31.74 13.28 16.25
N PHE A 591 -31.26 14.52 16.45
CA PHE A 591 -31.31 15.17 17.76
C PHE A 591 -32.73 15.53 18.21
N ALA A 592 -33.61 15.95 17.29
CA ALA A 592 -35.00 16.28 17.61
C ALA A 592 -35.78 15.06 18.15
N GLU A 593 -35.60 13.90 17.52
CA GLU A 593 -36.37 12.70 17.85
C GLU A 593 -35.79 11.92 19.05
N HIS A 594 -34.48 12.01 19.31
CA HIS A 594 -33.80 11.13 20.27
C HIS A 594 -33.15 11.86 21.45
N PHE A 595 -33.00 13.20 21.37
CA PHE A 595 -32.46 14.02 22.45
C PHE A 595 -33.18 15.38 22.53
N PRO A 596 -34.51 15.40 22.74
CA PRO A 596 -35.26 16.63 22.85
C PRO A 596 -34.73 17.48 24.02
N LYS A 597 -34.67 18.81 23.83
CA LYS A 597 -34.40 19.73 24.93
C LYS A 597 -35.56 19.61 25.94
N GLU A 598 -35.24 19.47 27.23
CA GLU A 598 -36.25 19.61 28.28
C GLU A 598 -36.76 21.06 28.27
N GLU A 599 -38.08 21.25 28.17
CA GLU A 599 -38.76 22.56 28.11
C GLU A 599 -38.57 23.41 29.38
#